data_AF-A0A2D9LBN6-F1
#
_entry.id   AF-A0A2D9LBN6-F1
#
_cell.length_a   1.000
_cell.length_b   1.000
_cell.length_c   1.000
_cell.angle_alpha   90.00
_cell.angle_beta   90.00
_cell.angle_gamma   90.00
#
_symmetry.space_group_name_H-M   'P 1'
#
loop_
_entity.id
_entity.type
_entity.pdbx_description
1 polymer ?
#
loop_
_entity_poly.entity_id
_entity_poly.type
_entity_poly.pdbx_seq_one_letter_code
_entity_poly.pdbx_strand_id
1 'polypeptide(L)' 'AVVVVSWIAPQSGHPAIQLVAQITEPVMRPVRNIMPSMGGLDLSPIIVFLILNVITVVIDHMKVAAGLGSIGLGM' A
#
# COMPACT_ATOMS: atom_id res chain seq x y z
N ALA A 1 -5.70 -8.62 -4.61
CA ALA A 1 -5.76 -9.49 -5.81
C ALA A 1 -4.39 -9.63 -6.47
N VAL A 2 -3.77 -8.56 -6.98
CA VAL A 2 -2.49 -8.62 -7.73
C VAL A 2 -1.33 -9.21 -6.92
N VAL A 3 -1.23 -8.92 -5.62
CA VAL A 3 -0.17 -9.46 -4.73
C VAL A 3 -0.27 -10.98 -4.59
N VAL A 4 -1.46 -11.47 -4.25
CA VAL A 4 -1.75 -12.89 -4.11
C VAL A 4 -1.52 -13.61 -5.44
N VAL A 5 -1.90 -12.98 -6.55
CA VAL A 5 -1.63 -13.49 -7.89
C VAL A 5 -0.13 -13.52 -8.19
N SER A 6 0.66 -12.54 -7.76
CA SER A 6 2.12 -12.56 -7.95
C SER A 6 2.80 -13.74 -7.25
N TRP A 7 2.18 -14.28 -6.18
CA TRP A 7 2.71 -15.41 -5.42
C TRP A 7 2.26 -16.76 -5.97
N ILE A 8 1.05 -16.82 -6.54
CA ILE A 8 0.42 -18.08 -6.97
C ILE A 8 0.51 -18.28 -8.49
N ALA A 9 0.44 -17.20 -9.27
CA ALA A 9 0.45 -17.20 -10.73
C ALA A 9 1.02 -15.87 -11.30
N PRO A 10 2.33 -15.60 -11.13
CA PRO A 10 2.96 -14.32 -11.49
C PRO A 10 2.83 -13.92 -12.96
N GLN A 11 2.46 -14.84 -13.86
CA GLN A 11 2.24 -14.59 -15.28
C GLN A 11 0.77 -14.76 -15.71
N SER A 12 -0.19 -14.55 -14.80
CA SER A 12 -1.61 -14.67 -15.15
C SER A 12 -2.01 -13.61 -16.19
N GLY A 13 -2.41 -14.04 -17.39
CA GLY A 13 -2.84 -13.15 -18.48
C GLY A 13 -4.25 -12.55 -18.33
N HIS A 14 -4.91 -12.70 -17.18
CA HIS A 14 -6.32 -12.34 -17.03
C HIS A 14 -6.52 -10.80 -17.09
N PRO A 15 -7.44 -10.29 -17.93
CA PRO A 15 -7.59 -8.84 -18.16
C PRO A 15 -7.96 -8.05 -16.90
N ALA A 16 -8.77 -8.62 -16.01
CA ALA A 16 -9.10 -7.97 -14.73
C ALA A 16 -7.86 -7.76 -13.83
N ILE A 17 -6.89 -8.66 -13.88
CA ILE A 17 -5.65 -8.56 -13.08
C ILE A 17 -4.76 -7.45 -13.66
N GLN A 18 -4.68 -7.37 -14.99
CA GLN A 18 -3.95 -6.30 -15.68
C GLN A 18 -4.55 -4.92 -15.38
N LEU A 19 -5.88 -4.80 -15.37
CA LEU A 19 -6.56 -3.56 -15.01
C LEU A 19 -6.22 -3.13 -13.57
N VAL A 20 -6.30 -4.03 -12.60
CA VAL A 20 -5.96 -3.73 -11.20
C VAL A 20 -4.48 -3.37 -11.07
N ALA A 21 -3.58 -4.05 -11.79
CA ALA A 21 -2.17 -3.73 -11.82
C ALA A 21 -1.93 -2.32 -12.37
N GLN A 22 -2.57 -1.93 -13.47
CA GLN A 22 -2.45 -0.59 -14.04
C GLN A 22 -2.93 0.52 -13.10
N ILE A 23 -4.02 0.28 -12.36
CA ILE A 23 -4.55 1.25 -11.39
C ILE A 23 -3.61 1.40 -10.18
N THR A 24 -3.01 0.29 -9.73
CA THR A 24 -2.16 0.28 -8.53
C THR A 24 -0.71 0.68 -8.82
N GLU A 25 -0.26 0.55 -10.08
CA GLU A 25 1.11 0.82 -10.52
C GLU A 25 1.64 2.22 -10.14
N PRO A 26 0.89 3.34 -10.27
CA PRO A 26 1.41 4.66 -9.91
C PRO A 26 1.83 4.78 -8.43
N VAL A 27 1.12 4.07 -7.54
CA VAL A 27 1.39 4.06 -6.11
C VAL A 27 2.50 3.06 -5.78
N MET A 28 2.54 1.92 -6.46
CA MET A 28 3.52 0.87 -6.21
C MET A 28 4.90 1.15 -6.82
N ARG A 29 4.95 1.82 -7.98
CA ARG A 29 6.18 2.08 -8.74
C ARG A 29 7.27 2.80 -7.95
N PRO A 30 7.00 3.86 -7.17
CA PRO A 30 8.02 4.53 -6.37
C PRO A 30 8.67 3.59 -5.34
N VAL A 31 7.84 2.79 -4.66
CA VAL A 31 8.32 1.82 -3.66
C VAL A 31 9.10 0.68 -4.34
N ARG A 32 8.61 0.19 -5.47
CA ARG A 32 9.26 -0.86 -6.26
C ARG A 32 10.63 -0.46 -6.79
N ASN A 33 10.82 0.82 -7.14
CA ASN A 33 12.11 1.33 -7.61
C ASN A 33 13.18 1.40 -6.51
N ILE A 34 12.77 1.45 -5.23
CA ILE A 34 13.68 1.52 -4.08
C ILE A 34 14.05 0.12 -3.59
N MET A 35 13.15 -0.84 -3.75
CA MET A 35 13.39 -2.22 -3.33
C MET A 35 14.34 -2.96 -4.29
N PRO A 36 15.16 -3.90 -3.75
CA PRO A 36 15.95 -4.79 -4.58
C PRO A 36 15.06 -5.71 -5.43
N SER A 37 15.60 -6.24 -6.52
CA SER A 37 14.87 -7.18 -7.39
C SER A 37 14.59 -8.50 -6.67
N MET A 38 13.32 -8.72 -6.30
CA MET A 38 12.86 -9.89 -5.53
C MET A 38 12.47 -11.09 -6.41
N GLY A 39 13.13 -11.29 -7.56
CA GLY A 39 12.93 -12.48 -8.41
C GLY A 39 11.51 -12.69 -8.96
N GLY A 40 10.72 -11.61 -9.13
CA GLY A 40 9.34 -11.67 -9.64
C GLY A 40 8.26 -11.65 -8.54
N LEU A 41 8.65 -11.72 -7.27
CA LEU A 41 7.77 -11.51 -6.13
C LEU A 41 7.59 -10.00 -5.86
N ASP A 42 6.35 -9.50 -5.81
CA ASP A 42 6.12 -8.09 -5.50
C ASP A 42 5.78 -7.91 -4.01
N LEU A 43 6.76 -7.43 -3.23
CA LEU A 43 6.58 -7.06 -1.82
C LEU A 43 6.26 -5.57 -1.61
N SER A 44 6.20 -4.78 -2.68
CA SER A 44 5.89 -3.34 -2.61
C SER A 44 4.54 -3.05 -1.96
N PRO A 45 3.47 -3.87 -2.13
CA PRO A 45 2.19 -3.63 -1.47
C PRO A 45 2.32 -3.62 0.05
N ILE A 46 3.11 -4.52 0.63
CA ILE A 46 3.30 -4.61 2.09
C ILE A 46 3.95 -3.33 2.60
N ILE A 47 4.99 -2.85 1.91
CA ILE A 47 5.67 -1.62 2.28
C ILE A 47 4.75 -0.40 2.12
N VAL A 48 3.96 -0.33 1.05
CA VAL A 48 2.95 0.73 0.87
C VAL A 48 1.97 0.73 2.05
N PHE A 49 1.43 -0.43 2.45
CA PHE A 49 0.54 -0.50 3.61
C PHE A 49 1.21 -0.09 4.91
N LEU A 50 2.48 -0.46 5.12
CA LEU A 50 3.24 -0.06 6.30
C LEU A 50 3.40 1.47 6.35
N ILE A 51 3.79 2.09 5.23
CA ILE A 51 3.92 3.55 5.12
C ILE A 51 2.59 4.24 5.42
N LEU A 52 1.48 3.74 4.85
CA LEU A 52 0.15 4.29 5.12
C LEU A 52 -0.23 4.18 6.61
N ASN A 53 0.05 3.04 7.26
CA ASN A 53 -0.20 2.88 8.69
C ASN A 53 0.61 3.88 9.53
N VAL A 54 1.90 4.06 9.22
CA VAL A 54 2.74 5.04 9.91
C VAL A 54 2.20 6.45 9.72
N ILE A 55 1.79 6.82 8.51
CA ILE A 55 1.18 8.12 8.21
C ILE A 55 -0.10 8.31 9.04
N THR A 56 -0.98 7.32 9.10
CA THR A 56 -2.20 7.38 9.93
C THR A 56 -1.88 7.61 11.40
N VAL A 57 -0.93 6.83 11.95
CA VAL A 57 -0.49 6.99 13.34
C VAL A 57 0.06 8.39 13.59
N VAL A 58 0.93 8.90 12.71
CA VAL A 58 1.49 10.25 12.84
C VAL A 58 0.41 11.31 12.79
N ILE A 59 -0.52 11.20 11.83
CA ILE A 59 -1.66 12.12 11.70
C ILE A 59 -2.52 12.11 12.97
N ASP A 60 -2.78 10.94 13.55
CA ASP A 60 -3.60 10.83 14.75
C ASP A 60 -2.93 11.44 15.97
N HIS A 61 -1.61 11.24 16.13
CA HIS A 61 -0.83 11.94 17.16
C HIS A 61 -0.82 13.46 16.95
N MET A 62 -0.72 13.91 15.70
CA MET A 62 -0.76 15.34 15.36
C MET A 62 -2.14 15.95 15.64
N LYS A 63 -3.24 15.24 15.39
CA LYS A 63 -4.60 15.69 15.76
C LYS A 63 -4.71 15.93 17.27
N VAL A 64 -4.17 15.00 18.08
CA VAL A 64 -4.16 15.15 19.53
C VAL A 64 -3.31 16.35 19.96
N ALA A 65 -2.10 16.49 19.42
CA ALA A 65 -1.18 17.59 19.74
C ALA A 65 -1.70 18.97 19.32
N ALA A 66 -2.47 19.06 18.23
CA ALA A 66 -3.10 20.30 17.76
C ALA A 66 -4.39 20.66 18.54
N GLY A 67 -4.74 19.92 19.60
CA GLY A 67 -5.96 20.15 20.39
C GLY A 67 -7.25 19.66 19.73
N LEU A 68 -7.17 19.11 18.51
CA LEU A 68 -8.28 18.49 17.78
C LEU A 68 -8.64 17.08 18.30
N GLY A 69 -7.81 16.50 19.16
CA GLY A 69 -8.01 15.15 19.72
C GLY A 69 -9.24 14.97 20.61
N SER A 70 -9.90 16.05 21.02
CA SER A 70 -11.11 16.00 21.87
C SER A 70 -12.43 16.26 21.12
N ILE A 71 -12.40 16.56 19.81
CA ILE A 71 -13.59 17.05 19.08
C ILE A 71 -14.36 15.93 18.33
N GLY A 72 -13.93 14.67 18.31
CA GLY A 72 -14.66 13.66 17.52
C GLY A 72 -14.50 12.21 17.91
N LEU A 73 -15.62 11.63 18.36
CA LEU A 73 -15.94 10.21 18.60
C LEU A 73 -15.54 9.62 19.97
N GLY A 74 -16.01 10.29 21.03
CA GLY A 74 -16.48 9.58 22.22
C GLY A 74 -17.95 9.17 22.04
N MET A 75 -18.22 8.18 21.17
CA MET A 75 -19.44 7.37 21.08
C MET A 75 -19.05 6.00 20.54
#